data_AF-A0AAD5MI70-F1
#
_entry.id   AF-A0AAD5MI70-F1
#
_cell.length_a   1.000
_cell.length_b   1.000
_cell.length_c   1.000
_cell.angle_alpha   90.00
_cell.angle_beta   90.00
_cell.angle_gamma   90.00
#
_symmetry.space_group_name_H-M   'P 1'
#
loop_
_entity.id
_entity.type
_entity.pdbx_description
1 polymer ?
#
loop_
_entity_poly.entity_id
_entity_poly.type
_entity_poly.pdbx_seq_one_letter_code
_entity_poly.pdbx_strand_id
1 'polypeptide(L)'
;MCFSTFCWHTEDHWTYSINYNHWGERKIWYGIGGDNAPKFEEVVRQLAPGITMQKDIFHHMTTAVNPAILLSKGVKIWTVHQNAGEFVITFPRAYHAGYNEGLNFAEAVNFRSYRLVEQGTPVHF
;
A
#
# COMPACT_ATOMS: atom_id res chain seq x y z
N MET A 1 -11.68 -7.11 11.82
CA MET A 1 -12.79 -8.05 11.55
C MET A 1 -12.68 -8.52 10.11
N CYS A 2 -13.41 -9.58 9.74
CA CYS A 2 -13.36 -10.12 8.37
C CYS A 2 -13.70 -9.02 7.36
N PHE A 3 -12.92 -8.94 6.28
CA PHE A 3 -13.01 -7.97 5.19
C PHE A 3 -12.77 -6.50 5.56
N SER A 4 -12.31 -6.19 6.78
CA SER A 4 -11.74 -4.87 7.06
C SER A 4 -10.58 -4.61 6.10
N THR A 5 -10.73 -3.61 5.25
CA THR A 5 -9.86 -3.36 4.09
C THR A 5 -9.06 -2.08 4.28
N PHE A 6 -7.80 -2.09 3.85
CA PHE A 6 -6.99 -0.89 3.65
C PHE A 6 -6.73 -0.75 2.15
N CYS A 7 -7.15 0.37 1.58
CA CYS A 7 -7.10 0.61 0.13
C CYS A 7 -5.67 0.85 -0.35
N TRP A 8 -5.48 0.96 -1.66
CA TRP A 8 -4.17 1.27 -2.24
C TRP A 8 -3.67 2.64 -1.78
N HIS A 9 -2.51 2.67 -1.14
CA HIS A 9 -1.82 3.89 -0.74
C HIS A 9 -0.31 3.65 -0.62
N THR A 10 0.44 4.74 -0.53
CA THR A 10 1.83 4.74 -0.06
C THR A 10 1.89 5.43 1.29
N GLU A 11 2.91 5.15 2.08
CA GLU A 11 3.16 5.89 3.31
C GLU A 11 3.43 7.37 3.06
N ASP A 12 3.07 8.19 4.06
CA ASP A 12 3.32 9.63 4.03
C ASP A 12 4.80 9.91 3.76
N HIS A 13 5.03 10.87 2.86
CA HIS A 13 6.35 11.31 2.41
C HIS A 13 7.23 10.15 1.91
N TRP A 14 6.60 9.08 1.40
CA TRP A 14 7.24 7.87 0.93
C TRP A 14 8.22 7.27 1.95
N THR A 15 7.85 7.32 3.23
CA THR A 15 8.61 6.67 4.29
C THR A 15 8.50 5.14 4.20
N TYR A 16 9.33 4.44 4.99
CA TYR A 16 9.06 3.04 5.27
C TYR A 16 7.93 2.95 6.31
N SER A 17 7.19 1.85 6.32
CA SER A 17 6.43 1.43 7.50
C SER A 17 6.76 0.00 7.90
N ILE A 18 6.62 -0.26 9.18
CA ILE A 18 6.67 -1.61 9.75
C ILE A 18 5.34 -1.89 10.43
N ASN A 19 4.74 -3.05 10.13
CA ASN A 19 3.51 -3.53 10.74
C ASN A 19 3.78 -4.86 11.44
N TYR A 20 3.36 -4.98 12.69
CA TYR A 20 3.40 -6.22 13.46
C TYR A 20 1.97 -6.69 13.76
N ASN A 21 1.66 -7.93 13.39
CA ASN A 21 0.37 -8.54 13.72
C ASN A 21 0.50 -9.27 15.06
N HIS A 22 0.01 -8.70 16.14
CA HIS A 22 0.20 -9.21 17.50
C HIS A 22 -0.53 -10.55 17.73
N TRP A 23 -1.80 -10.64 17.33
CA TRP A 23 -2.63 -11.84 17.53
C TRP A 23 -3.87 -11.86 16.62
N GLY A 24 -4.50 -13.03 16.52
CA GLY A 24 -5.74 -13.25 15.77
C GLY A 24 -5.52 -13.72 14.33
N GLU A 25 -6.52 -13.48 13.49
CA GLU A 25 -6.53 -13.94 12.09
C GLU A 25 -5.54 -13.19 11.20
N ARG A 26 -5.20 -13.83 10.08
CA ARG A 26 -4.20 -13.30 9.14
C ARG A 26 -4.65 -11.99 8.47
N LYS A 27 -3.65 -11.16 8.15
CA LYS A 27 -3.78 -10.01 7.26
C LYS A 27 -3.19 -10.33 5.89
N ILE A 28 -3.96 -10.12 4.83
CA ILE A 28 -3.51 -10.26 3.46
C ILE A 28 -3.04 -8.90 2.96
N TRP A 29 -1.86 -8.87 2.34
CA TRP A 29 -1.28 -7.69 1.72
C TRP A 29 -1.05 -7.93 0.23
N TYR A 30 -1.32 -6.91 -0.55
CA TYR A 30 -0.89 -6.76 -1.94
C TYR A 30 0.08 -5.59 -1.99
N GLY A 31 1.24 -5.81 -2.60
CA GLY A 31 2.29 -4.80 -2.73
C GLY A 31 2.66 -4.56 -4.18
N ILE A 32 3.05 -3.33 -4.50
CA ILE A 32 3.62 -2.88 -5.77
C ILE A 32 4.91 -2.14 -5.43
N GLY A 33 6.05 -2.58 -5.97
CA GLY A 33 7.33 -1.90 -5.76
C GLY A 33 7.31 -0.46 -6.27
N GLY A 34 8.06 0.43 -5.61
CA GLY A 34 8.08 1.86 -5.92
C GLY A 34 8.40 2.20 -7.37
N ASP A 35 9.22 1.41 -8.05
CA ASP A 35 9.55 1.58 -9.47
C ASP A 35 8.33 1.37 -10.39
N ASN A 36 7.29 0.67 -9.95
CA ASN A 36 6.04 0.46 -10.68
C ASN A 36 4.91 1.42 -10.26
N ALA A 37 5.16 2.33 -9.30
CA ALA A 37 4.18 3.33 -8.86
C ALA A 37 3.60 4.17 -10.01
N PRO A 38 4.40 4.73 -10.96
CA PRO A 38 3.85 5.51 -12.07
C PRO A 38 2.87 4.71 -12.95
N LYS A 39 3.18 3.43 -13.21
CA LYS A 39 2.33 2.55 -14.02
C LYS A 39 1.01 2.24 -13.31
N PHE A 40 1.06 2.00 -12.00
CA PHE A 40 -0.14 1.83 -11.19
C PHE A 40 -1.04 3.08 -11.27
N GLU A 41 -0.48 4.26 -11.05
CA GLU A 41 -1.25 5.51 -11.10
C GLU A 41 -1.86 5.77 -12.47
N GLU A 42 -1.11 5.52 -13.56
CA GLU A 42 -1.62 5.59 -14.93
C GLU A 42 -2.83 4.66 -15.13
N VAL A 43 -2.71 3.40 -14.70
CA VAL A 43 -3.80 2.42 -14.79
C VAL A 43 -5.03 2.87 -14.00
N VAL A 44 -4.85 3.40 -12.79
CA VAL A 44 -5.98 3.91 -11.99
C VAL A 44 -6.66 5.10 -12.67
N ARG A 45 -5.90 6.03 -13.25
CA ARG A 45 -6.44 7.16 -14.04
C ARG A 45 -7.25 6.68 -15.24
N GLN A 46 -6.82 5.61 -15.91
CA GLN A 46 -7.58 5.01 -17.01
C GLN A 46 -8.87 4.32 -16.54
N LEU A 47 -8.84 3.69 -15.36
CA LEU A 47 -9.99 2.94 -14.84
C LEU A 47 -11.08 3.85 -14.26
N ALA A 48 -10.68 4.99 -13.66
CA ALA A 48 -11.60 5.90 -12.99
C ALA A 48 -11.34 7.37 -13.36
N PRO A 49 -11.41 7.75 -14.65
CA PRO A 49 -11.02 9.08 -15.12
C PRO A 49 -11.78 10.21 -14.43
N GLY A 50 -13.06 10.00 -14.09
CA GLY A 50 -13.89 10.98 -13.39
C GLY A 50 -13.52 11.21 -11.92
N ILE A 51 -12.95 10.22 -11.23
CA ILE A 51 -12.50 10.35 -9.83
C ILE A 51 -11.08 10.91 -9.78
N THR A 52 -10.24 10.54 -10.76
CA THR A 52 -8.83 10.98 -10.81
C THR A 52 -8.62 12.44 -11.24
N MET A 53 -9.68 13.19 -11.48
CA MET A 53 -9.60 14.66 -11.61
C MET A 53 -9.31 15.33 -10.27
N GLN A 54 -9.53 14.65 -9.14
CA GLN A 54 -9.11 15.14 -7.83
C GLN A 54 -7.60 14.97 -7.68
N LYS A 55 -6.93 16.09 -7.33
CA LYS A 55 -5.46 16.17 -7.26
C LYS A 55 -4.84 15.17 -6.28
N ASP A 56 -5.59 14.79 -5.24
CA ASP A 56 -5.07 14.04 -4.08
C ASP A 56 -5.68 12.63 -3.95
N ILE A 57 -6.30 12.10 -5.02
CA ILE A 57 -7.01 10.80 -4.99
C ILE A 57 -6.14 9.64 -4.47
N PHE A 58 -4.84 9.67 -4.77
CA PHE A 58 -3.89 8.63 -4.35
C PHE A 58 -3.48 8.74 -2.88
N HIS A 59 -3.75 9.88 -2.24
CA HIS A 59 -3.46 10.12 -0.82
C HIS A 59 -4.67 9.78 0.07
N HIS A 60 -5.87 9.72 -0.50
CA HIS A 60 -7.10 9.59 0.30
C HIS A 60 -7.43 8.19 0.84
N MET A 61 -6.56 7.18 0.70
CA MET A 61 -6.80 5.79 1.19
C MET A 61 -8.21 5.22 0.91
N THR A 62 -8.89 5.69 -0.13
CA THR A 62 -10.28 5.34 -0.46
C THR A 62 -10.40 4.58 -1.79
N THR A 63 -9.32 4.48 -2.55
CA THR A 63 -9.32 3.85 -3.88
C THR A 63 -9.00 2.36 -3.79
N ALA A 64 -10.01 1.52 -3.90
CA ALA A 64 -9.86 0.08 -4.02
C ALA A 64 -9.89 -0.35 -5.49
N VAL A 65 -8.87 -1.10 -5.93
CA VAL A 65 -8.80 -1.68 -7.28
C VAL A 65 -8.46 -3.16 -7.15
N ASN A 66 -9.19 -4.01 -7.87
CA ASN A 66 -8.95 -5.45 -7.88
C ASN A 66 -7.54 -5.75 -8.43
N PRO A 67 -6.66 -6.46 -7.68
CA PRO A 67 -5.32 -6.84 -8.13
C PRO A 67 -5.30 -7.57 -9.48
N ALA A 68 -6.31 -8.37 -9.81
CA ALA A 68 -6.39 -9.08 -11.09
C ALA A 68 -6.48 -8.12 -12.30
N ILE A 69 -7.15 -6.99 -12.14
CA ILE A 69 -7.25 -5.96 -13.19
C ILE A 69 -5.91 -5.25 -13.37
N LEU A 70 -5.20 -4.99 -12.27
CA LEU A 70 -3.87 -4.38 -12.30
C LEU A 70 -2.86 -5.32 -12.98
N LEU A 71 -2.90 -6.61 -12.65
CA LEU A 71 -2.07 -7.65 -13.29
C LEU A 71 -2.34 -7.74 -14.80
N SER A 72 -3.60 -7.72 -15.23
CA SER A 72 -3.94 -7.79 -16.66
C SER A 72 -3.50 -6.55 -17.45
N LYS A 73 -3.37 -5.40 -16.78
CA LYS A 73 -2.77 -4.16 -17.31
C LYS A 73 -1.24 -4.10 -17.12
N GLY A 74 -0.63 -5.18 -16.65
CA GLY A 74 0.81 -5.37 -16.56
C GLY A 74 1.47 -4.68 -15.37
N VAL A 75 0.73 -4.29 -14.33
CA VAL A 75 1.30 -3.84 -13.05
C VAL A 75 1.80 -5.07 -12.30
N LYS A 76 3.06 -5.06 -11.86
CA LYS A 76 3.62 -6.16 -11.06
C LYS A 76 3.11 -6.08 -9.62
N ILE A 77 2.52 -7.17 -9.13
CA ILE A 77 1.96 -7.26 -7.78
C ILE A 77 2.55 -8.47 -7.05
N TRP A 78 2.84 -8.29 -5.77
CA TRP A 78 3.24 -9.34 -4.84
C TRP A 78 2.18 -9.50 -3.77
N THR A 79 1.96 -10.73 -3.30
CA THR A 79 1.01 -11.02 -2.22
C THR A 79 1.74 -11.54 -1.00
N VAL A 80 1.40 -11.03 0.18
CA VAL A 80 1.95 -11.48 1.47
C VAL A 80 0.81 -11.89 2.39
N HIS A 81 1.00 -13.04 3.04
CA HIS A 81 0.07 -13.63 3.99
C HIS A 81 0.67 -13.46 5.40
N GLN A 82 0.29 -12.41 6.12
CA GLN A 82 0.86 -12.07 7.43
C GLN A 82 0.07 -12.71 8.58
N ASN A 83 0.64 -13.77 9.16
CA ASN A 83 0.09 -14.43 10.34
C ASN A 83 0.39 -13.63 11.63
N ALA A 84 -0.19 -14.05 12.75
CA ALA A 84 0.16 -13.51 14.06
C ALA A 84 1.63 -13.79 14.39
N GLY A 85 2.31 -12.81 14.99
CA GLY A 85 3.75 -12.86 15.32
C GLY A 85 4.67 -12.42 14.18
N GLU A 86 4.13 -12.01 13.03
CA GLU A 86 4.93 -11.66 11.84
C GLU A 86 4.99 -10.16 11.59
N PHE A 87 6.13 -9.72 11.06
CA PHE A 87 6.33 -8.36 10.57
C PHE A 87 6.13 -8.27 9.05
N VAL A 88 5.50 -7.20 8.59
CA VAL A 88 5.53 -6.74 7.20
C VAL A 88 6.18 -5.37 7.15
N ILE A 89 7.12 -5.18 6.23
CA ILE A 89 7.79 -3.90 6.00
C ILE A 89 7.39 -3.39 4.62
N THR A 90 6.88 -2.16 4.56
CA THR A 90 6.64 -1.47 3.29
C THR A 90 7.83 -0.56 2.97
N PHE A 91 8.18 -0.54 1.69
CA PHE A 91 9.31 0.25 1.20
C PHE A 91 8.83 1.62 0.68
N PRO A 92 9.75 2.59 0.55
CA PRO A 92 9.45 3.91 0.03
C PRO A 92 8.69 3.87 -1.29
N ARG A 93 7.60 4.64 -1.36
CA ARG A 93 6.71 4.76 -2.53
C ARG A 93 6.13 3.43 -3.01
N ALA A 94 6.21 2.36 -2.21
CA ALA A 94 5.59 1.09 -2.56
C ALA A 94 4.09 1.15 -2.23
N TYR A 95 3.26 1.09 -3.28
CA TYR A 95 1.81 1.02 -3.09
C TYR A 95 1.45 -0.30 -2.43
N HIS A 96 0.56 -0.25 -1.44
CA HIS A 96 0.07 -1.43 -0.78
C HIS A 96 -1.41 -1.31 -0.42
N ALA A 97 -2.08 -2.45 -0.41
CA ALA A 97 -3.49 -2.61 -0.08
C ALA A 97 -3.71 -3.99 0.52
N GLY A 98 -4.89 -4.26 1.08
CA GLY A 98 -5.19 -5.56 1.63
C GLY A 98 -6.39 -5.59 2.54
N TYR A 99 -6.56 -6.72 3.23
CA TYR A 99 -7.69 -6.95 4.11
C TYR A 99 -7.38 -7.94 5.23
N ASN A 100 -8.21 -7.94 6.26
CA ASN A 100 -8.14 -8.93 7.34
C ASN A 100 -9.06 -10.11 7.05
N GLU A 101 -8.58 -11.34 7.27
CA GLU A 101 -9.41 -12.54 7.15
C GLU A 101 -10.37 -12.71 8.34
N GLY A 102 -10.15 -12.02 9.45
CA GLY A 102 -11.03 -12.05 10.61
C GLY A 102 -10.68 -11.01 11.68
N LEU A 103 -10.93 -11.35 12.94
CA LEU A 103 -10.56 -10.50 14.08
C LEU A 103 -9.07 -10.64 14.35
N ASN A 104 -8.36 -9.52 14.38
CA ASN A 104 -6.94 -9.47 14.70
C ASN A 104 -6.59 -8.12 15.34
N PHE A 105 -5.36 -8.03 15.84
CA PHE A 105 -4.79 -6.82 16.39
C PHE A 105 -3.38 -6.62 15.82
N ALA A 106 -3.19 -5.52 15.11
CA ALA A 106 -1.91 -5.18 14.51
C ALA A 106 -1.52 -3.73 14.85
N GLU A 107 -0.23 -3.47 14.95
CA GLU A 107 0.35 -2.18 15.22
C GLU A 107 1.30 -1.79 14.08
N ALA A 108 1.34 -0.50 13.73
CA ALA A 108 2.18 0.00 12.66
C ALA A 108 2.84 1.31 13.05
N VAL A 109 4.05 1.54 12.53
CA VAL A 109 4.76 2.82 12.67
C VAL A 109 5.61 3.09 11.42
N ASN A 110 5.70 4.37 11.06
CA ASN A 110 6.57 4.85 10.00
C ASN A 110 8.00 5.05 10.50
N PHE A 111 8.99 4.82 9.63
CA PHE A 111 10.38 5.11 9.93
C PHE A 111 11.17 5.56 8.69
N ARG A 112 12.33 6.17 8.92
CA ARG A 112 13.25 6.61 7.86
C ARG A 112 14.63 6.01 8.09
N SER A 113 15.16 5.37 7.05
CA SER A 113 16.58 5.03 6.99
C SER A 113 17.42 6.26 6.63
N TYR A 114 18.69 6.27 7.01
CA TYR A 114 19.64 7.33 6.63
C TYR A 114 19.70 7.58 5.11
N ARG A 115 19.67 6.51 4.30
CA ARG A 115 19.69 6.62 2.82
C ARG A 115 18.53 7.44 2.25
N LEU A 116 17.34 7.36 2.84
CA LEU A 116 16.20 8.16 2.39
C LEU A 116 16.39 9.65 2.67
N VAL A 117 17.05 9.97 3.79
CA VAL A 117 17.32 11.36 4.17
C VAL A 117 18.29 11.99 3.16
N GLU A 118 19.33 11.25 2.74
CA GLU A 118 20.29 11.73 1.74
C GLU A 118 19.70 11.89 0.34
N GLN A 119 18.75 11.03 -0.04
CA GLN A 119 18.13 11.08 -1.37
C GLN A 119 17.14 12.24 -1.57
N GLY A 120 16.93 13.08 -0.55
CA GLY A 120 16.14 14.31 -0.67
C GLY A 120 14.70 14.05 -1.09
N THR A 121 14.10 12.94 -0.62
CA THR A 121 12.76 12.51 -1.02
C THR A 121 11.79 13.68 -0.89
N PRO A 122 11.15 14.12 -2.00
CA PRO A 122 10.32 15.30 -1.99
C PRO A 122 9.17 15.13 -1.00
N VAL A 123 9.03 16.12 -0.12
CA VAL A 123 7.91 16.21 0.82
C VAL A 123 6.70 16.67 0.01
N HIS A 124 5.95 15.70 -0.53
CA HIS A 124 4.68 15.99 -1.18
C HIS A 124 3.62 16.14 -0.09
N PHE A 125 3.22 17.39 0.18
CA PHE A 125 2.04 17.75 0.94
C PHE A 125 0.79 17.65 0.07
#